data_AF-X1D0P2-F1
#
_entry.id   AF-X1D0P2-F1
#
_cell.length_a   1.000
_cell.length_b   1.000
_cell.length_c   1.000
_cell.angle_alpha   90.00
_cell.angle_beta   90.00
_cell.angle_gamma   90.00
#
_symmetry.space_group_name_H-M   'P 1'
#
loop_
_entity.id
_entity.type
_entity.pdbx_description
1 polymer ?
#
loop_
_entity_poly.entity_id
_entity_poly.type
_entity_poly.pdbx_seq_one_letter_code
_entity_poly.pdbx_strand_id
1 'polypeptide(L)' 'MEVNIHGHELWGAIDKVLSGLEECKINNDGEIKIIHGYKHGQVLKNYFRSNNFLVEMAREGFRLKIKDISDPAISSFTVL' A
#
# COMPACT_ATOMS: atom_id res chain seq x y z
N MET A 1 1.65 3.93 9.93
CA MET A 1 1.73 2.45 9.84
C MET A 1 2.77 1.93 8.84
N GLU A 2 3.41 0.79 9.13
CA GLU A 2 4.22 0.01 8.16
C GLU A 2 3.62 -1.38 7.96
N VAL A 3 3.44 -1.81 6.71
CA VAL A 3 2.83 -3.09 6.33
C VAL A 3 3.81 -3.89 5.47
N ASN A 4 4.31 -4.99 6.02
CA ASN A 4 5.18 -5.91 5.28
C ASN A 4 4.38 -7.00 4.57
N ILE A 5 4.40 -6.94 3.23
CA ILE A 5 3.76 -7.89 2.31
C ILE A 5 4.79 -8.65 1.45
N HIS A 6 6.08 -8.57 1.79
CA HIS A 6 7.09 -9.32 1.06
C HIS A 6 6.78 -10.82 1.08
N GLY A 7 6.90 -11.47 -0.08
CA GLY A 7 6.61 -12.90 -0.23
C GLY A 7 5.14 -13.28 -0.17
N HIS A 8 4.21 -12.32 -0.08
CA HIS A 8 2.78 -12.61 -0.15
C HIS A 8 2.32 -12.70 -1.61
N GLU A 9 1.32 -13.53 -1.85
CA GLU A 9 0.53 -13.49 -3.07
C GLU A 9 -0.27 -12.18 -3.15
N LEU A 10 -0.58 -11.72 -4.37
CA LEU A 10 -1.20 -10.41 -4.60
C LEU A 10 -2.49 -10.21 -3.79
N TRP A 11 -3.40 -11.18 -3.80
CA TRP A 11 -4.67 -11.09 -3.07
C TRP A 11 -4.46 -10.97 -1.56
N GLY A 12 -3.60 -11.82 -0.98
CA GLY A 12 -3.29 -11.74 0.46
C GLY A 12 -2.55 -10.44 0.84
N ALA A 13 -1.76 -9.88 -0.08
CA ALA A 13 -1.13 -8.59 0.10
C ALA A 13 -2.16 -7.43 0.10
N ILE A 14 -3.16 -7.49 -0.77
CA ILE A 14 -4.25 -6.49 -0.83
C ILE A 14 -5.04 -6.51 0.48
N ASP A 15 -5.47 -7.68 0.94
CA ASP A 15 -6.24 -7.82 2.19
C ASP A 15 -5.47 -7.25 3.40
N LYS A 16 -4.16 -7.51 3.44
CA LYS A 16 -3.29 -7.01 4.51
C LYS A 16 -3.12 -5.49 4.46
N VAL A 17 -3.03 -4.91 3.26
CA VAL A 17 -2.94 -3.46 3.08
C VAL A 17 -4.26 -2.79 3.45
N LEU A 18 -5.41 -3.35 3.05
CA LEU A 18 -6.74 -2.86 3.44
C LEU A 18 -6.91 -2.87 4.97
N SER A 19 -6.50 -3.97 5.62
CA SER A 19 -6.51 -4.06 7.09
C SER A 19 -5.65 -2.95 7.72
N GLY A 20 -4.44 -2.72 7.19
CA GLY A 20 -3.57 -1.64 7.66
C GLY A 20 -4.11 -0.23 7.42
N LEU A 21 -4.86 -0.03 6.33
CA LEU A 21 -5.55 1.24 6.04
C LEU A 21 -6.70 1.51 7.01
N GLU A 22 -7.48 0.49 7.38
CA GLU A 22 -8.51 0.65 8.41
C GLU A 22 -7.90 0.96 9.78
N GLU A 23 -6.78 0.31 10.13
CA GLU A 23 -6.04 0.67 11.34
C GLU A 23 -5.56 2.13 11.29
N CYS A 24 -5.10 2.60 10.13
CA CYS A 24 -4.71 4.00 9.99
C CYS A 24 -5.89 4.95 10.24
N LYS A 25 -7.08 4.62 9.70
CA LYS A 25 -8.30 5.41 9.88
C LYS A 25 -8.77 5.42 11.34
N ILE A 26 -8.71 4.29 12.03
CA ILE A 26 -9.10 4.17 13.45
C ILE A 26 -8.16 4.97 14.35
N ASN A 27 -6.86 4.91 14.07
CA ASN A 27 -5.82 5.54 14.89
C ASN A 27 -5.49 6.98 14.46
N ASN A 28 -6.10 7.47 13.38
CA ASN A 28 -5.82 8.76 12.76
C ASN A 28 -4.35 8.91 12.29
N ASP A 29 -3.74 7.80 11.83
CA ASP A 29 -2.44 7.79 11.18
C ASP A 29 -2.55 8.36 9.76
N GLY A 30 -1.81 9.42 9.46
CA GLY A 30 -1.82 10.05 8.13
C GLY A 30 -0.94 9.38 7.08
N GLU A 31 -0.23 8.28 7.42
CA GLU A 31 0.72 7.63 6.50
C GLU A 31 0.76 6.12 6.65
N ILE A 32 0.80 5.43 5.51
CA ILE A 32 1.04 4.00 5.38
C ILE A 32 2.25 3.75 4.48
N LYS A 33 3.14 2.85 4.91
CA LYS A 33 4.26 2.36 4.09
C LYS A 33 4.07 0.87 3.79
N ILE A 34 4.11 0.51 2.52
CA ILE A 34 3.94 -0.86 2.04
C ILE A 34 5.31 -1.40 1.63
N ILE A 35 5.80 -2.41 2.34
CA ILE A 35 7.06 -3.09 2.05
C ILE A 35 6.75 -4.34 1.21
N HIS A 36 6.94 -4.23 -0.10
CA HIS A 36 6.69 -5.32 -1.06
C HIS A 36 7.97 -6.03 -1.51
N GLY A 37 9.15 -5.45 -1.21
CA GLY A 37 10.42 -5.95 -1.73
C GLY A 37 10.65 -5.56 -3.19
N TYR A 38 11.84 -5.87 -3.70
CA TYR A 38 12.26 -5.44 -5.05
C TYR A 38 12.32 -6.60 -6.06
N LYS A 39 13.28 -7.53 -5.92
CA LYS A 39 13.58 -8.55 -6.95
C LYS A 39 12.46 -9.56 -7.22
N HIS A 40 11.84 -10.09 -6.17
CA HIS A 40 10.72 -11.04 -6.28
C HIS A 40 9.35 -10.37 -6.08
N GLY A 41 9.34 -9.09 -5.73
CA GLY A 41 8.12 -8.31 -5.44
C GLY A 41 7.61 -7.50 -6.62
N GLN A 42 8.05 -7.78 -7.86
CA GLN A 42 7.74 -6.94 -9.02
C GLN A 42 6.23 -6.82 -9.29
N VAL A 43 5.47 -7.91 -9.13
CA VAL A 43 4.01 -7.90 -9.28
C VAL A 43 3.37 -6.98 -8.24
N LEU A 44 3.71 -7.17 -6.96
CA LEU A 44 3.22 -6.33 -5.87
C LEU A 44 3.61 -4.86 -6.08
N LYS A 45 4.89 -4.59 -6.34
CA LYS A 45 5.40 -3.25 -6.65
C LYS A 45 4.60 -2.58 -7.75
N ASN A 46 4.43 -3.26 -8.88
CA ASN A 46 3.72 -2.71 -10.04
C ASN A 46 2.25 -2.43 -9.70
N TYR A 47 1.61 -3.34 -8.99
CA TYR A 47 0.23 -3.18 -8.55
C TYR A 47 0.06 -2.00 -7.60
N PHE A 48 0.78 -1.96 -6.47
CA PHE A 48 0.63 -0.91 -5.46
C PHE A 48 1.04 0.48 -5.95
N ARG A 49 1.89 0.56 -6.99
CA ARG A 49 2.25 1.84 -7.63
C ARG A 49 1.35 2.22 -8.82
N SER A 50 0.39 1.37 -9.17
CA SER A 50 -0.50 1.62 -10.31
C SER A 50 -1.60 2.62 -9.95
N ASN A 51 -2.12 3.31 -10.96
CA ASN A 51 -3.34 4.09 -10.80
C ASN A 51 -4.56 3.21 -10.48
N ASN A 52 -4.56 1.94 -10.91
CA ASN A 52 -5.65 1.01 -10.59
C ASN A 52 -5.78 0.82 -9.08
N PHE A 53 -4.66 0.59 -8.38
CA PHE A 53 -4.66 0.51 -6.92
C PHE A 53 -5.27 1.77 -6.29
N LEU A 54 -4.88 2.97 -6.72
CA LEU A 54 -5.45 4.21 -6.17
C LEU A 54 -6.96 4.34 -6.43
N VAL A 55 -7.43 3.94 -7.61
CA VAL A 55 -8.85 3.95 -7.97
C VAL A 55 -9.64 2.94 -7.13
N GLU A 56 -9.09 1.75 -6.93
CA GLU A 56 -9.71 0.70 -6.11
C GLU A 56 -9.79 1.13 -4.65
N MET A 57 -8.71 1.66 -4.07
CA MET A 57 -8.73 2.18 -2.70
C MET A 57 -9.72 3.33 -2.51
N ALA A 58 -9.87 4.20 -3.51
CA ALA A 58 -10.88 5.26 -3.47
C ALA A 58 -12.32 4.71 -3.47
N ARG A 59 -12.58 3.59 -4.13
CA ARG A 59 -13.89 2.90 -4.09
C ARG A 59 -14.17 2.26 -2.74
N GLU A 60 -13.13 1.77 -2.08
CA GLU A 60 -13.17 1.26 -0.70
C GLU A 60 -13.25 2.39 0.35
N GLY A 61 -13.23 3.66 -0.08
CA GLY A 61 -13.38 4.82 0.81
C GLY A 61 -12.06 5.39 1.34
N PHE A 62 -10.91 4.94 0.84
CA PHE A 62 -9.60 5.48 1.19
C PHE A 62 -9.09 6.45 0.13
N ARG A 63 -8.80 7.69 0.52
CA ARG A 63 -8.11 8.65 -0.35
C ARG A 63 -6.62 8.58 -0.11
N LEU A 64 -5.89 8.03 -1.08
CA LEU A 64 -4.44 7.87 -1.00
C LEU A 64 -3.72 8.81 -1.95
N LYS A 65 -2.61 9.37 -1.47
CA LYS A 65 -1.65 10.09 -2.31
C LYS A 65 -0.28 9.44 -2.18
N ILE A 66 0.25 8.94 -3.29
CA ILE A 66 1.60 8.37 -3.31
C ILE A 66 2.65 9.47 -3.02
N LYS A 67 3.63 9.15 -2.18
CA LYS A 67 4.80 9.99 -1.91
C LYS A 67 5.93 9.64 -2.87
N ASP A 68 6.91 10.55 -2.99
CA ASP A 68 8.11 10.28 -3.78
C ASP A 68 8.80 8.99 -3.32
N ILE A 69 9.14 8.17 -4.30
CA ILE A 69 9.70 6.85 -4.07
C ILE A 69 11.23 6.99 -3.98
N SER A 70 11.78 6.85 -2.79
CA SER A 70 13.23 6.78 -2.57
C SER A 70 13.75 5.33 -2.57
N ASP A 71 12.96 4.38 -2.05
CA ASP A 71 13.31 2.96 -1.98
C ASP A 71 12.46 2.15 -2.98
N PRO A 72 13.07 1.40 -3.93
CA PRO A 72 12.31 0.59 -4.88
C PRO A 72 11.57 -0.60 -4.27
N ALA A 73 11.85 -0.98 -3.02
CA ALA A 73 11.16 -2.05 -2.28
C ALA A 73 9.95 -1.56 -1.46
N ILE A 74 9.74 -0.24 -1.40
CA ILE A 74 8.71 0.38 -0.55
C ILE A 74 7.83 1.31 -1.38
N SER A 75 6.54 1.36 -1.07
CA SER A 75 5.63 2.40 -1.57
C SER A 75 4.96 3.08 -0.38
N SER A 76 5.07 4.41 -0.30
CA SER A 76 4.54 5.20 0.81
C SER A 76 3.39 6.07 0.34
N PHE A 77 2.32 6.12 1.14
CA PHE A 77 1.10 6.86 0.83
C PHE A 77 0.68 7.72 2.02
N THR A 78 0.27 8.95 1.73
CA THR A 78 -0.52 9.75 2.66
C THR A 78 -1.97 9.29 2.58
N VAL A 79 -2.59 9.08 3.74
CA VAL A 79 -4.02 8.80 3.90
C VAL A 79 -4.73 10.12 4.20
N LEU A 80 -5.76 10.46 3.41
CA LEU A 80 -6.47 11.75 3.43
C LEU A 80 -7.90 11.64 3.95
#